data_AF-A0A0A6XY43-F1
#
_entry.id   AF-A0A0A6XY43-F1
#
_cell.length_a   1.000
_cell.length_b   1.000
_cell.length_c   1.000
_cell.angle_alpha   90.00
_cell.angle_beta   90.00
_cell.angle_gamma   90.00
#
_symmetry.space_group_name_H-M   'P 1'
#
loop_
_entity.id
_entity.type
_entity.pdbx_description
1 polymer ?
#
loop_
_entity_poly.entity_id
_entity_poly.type
_entity_poly.pdbx_seq_one_letter_code
_entity_poly.pdbx_strand_id
1 'polypeptide(L)'
;MDFQINYISFYVIEVEGQDDQARKQSKHFQTLNNEEYESSNLKEFLDGELEKIVKRKVDRHPKSEQVPTKLGHFIVEPGYELDSNPNYNLFSRARFAETKEHFTTASEEIIRTYLDTNAVRGGAFLIAAAKMRKYFDEPFLFIMKCDFEPKVATITDASTLIRTVEMAITTKNMKSIQYPHMPEEGMVEEGELKIHQASHARYFEEFLKFVEYGESMPEIMKTQVKSMIEEHFYEILDENSPEFQEFEQEMEVWEASPKRELHERLSTEQVMEATAQIVEHTPEAELKMKMDHISLSGLLSDFGEAVHITKIGDRYVTVIESDSILFEKGFSPIEFLKPDELEKVLGRIRIKTQYQG
;
A
#
# COMPACT_ATOMS: atom_id res chain seq x y z
N MET A 1 -23.71 0.51 0.51
CA MET A 1 -23.66 -0.57 -0.52
C MET A 1 -24.56 -1.69 -0.03
N ASP A 2 -25.30 -2.38 -0.90
CA ASP A 2 -26.29 -3.39 -0.49
C ASP A 2 -25.79 -4.80 -0.86
N PHE A 3 -25.38 -5.55 0.15
CA PHE A 3 -24.85 -6.91 0.03
C PHE A 3 -25.88 -7.94 0.47
N GLN A 4 -26.07 -8.97 -0.34
CA GLN A 4 -26.80 -10.18 0.01
C GLN A 4 -25.77 -11.25 0.41
N ILE A 5 -25.73 -11.63 1.68
CA ILE A 5 -24.88 -12.72 2.13
C ILE A 5 -25.44 -14.05 1.63
N ASN A 6 -24.65 -14.80 0.87
CA ASN A 6 -24.98 -16.17 0.50
C ASN A 6 -24.70 -17.08 1.70
N TYR A 7 -23.48 -17.00 2.22
CA TYR A 7 -23.01 -17.74 3.38
C TYR A 7 -22.01 -16.93 4.19
N ILE A 8 -22.01 -17.11 5.51
CA ILE A 8 -21.00 -16.57 6.41
C ILE A 8 -20.65 -17.57 7.50
N SER A 9 -19.35 -17.83 7.69
CA SER A 9 -18.81 -18.77 8.68
C SER A 9 -18.06 -18.02 9.77
N PHE A 10 -18.28 -18.42 11.02
CA PHE A 10 -17.67 -17.84 12.21
C PHE A 10 -16.74 -18.84 12.87
N TYR A 11 -15.51 -18.41 13.10
CA TYR A 11 -14.48 -19.19 13.78
C TYR A 11 -13.88 -18.38 14.92
N VAL A 12 -13.50 -19.09 15.98
CA VAL A 12 -12.65 -18.55 17.05
C VAL A 12 -11.29 -19.21 16.96
N ILE A 13 -10.26 -18.38 16.98
CA ILE A 13 -8.86 -18.79 16.97
C ILE A 13 -8.32 -18.61 18.38
N GLU A 14 -7.79 -19.70 18.93
CA GLU A 14 -7.16 -19.74 20.25
C GLU A 14 -5.69 -20.07 20.06
N VAL A 15 -4.83 -19.31 20.74
CA VAL A 15 -3.38 -19.50 20.71
C VAL A 15 -2.94 -19.67 22.17
N GLU A 16 -2.53 -20.88 22.52
CA GLU A 16 -2.06 -21.23 23.86
C GLU A 16 -0.54 -21.41 23.85
N GLY A 17 0.19 -20.63 24.64
CA GLY A 17 1.65 -20.67 24.75
C GLY A 17 2.34 -19.38 24.28
N GLN A 18 3.66 -19.35 24.38
CA GLN A 18 4.52 -18.27 23.86
C GLN A 18 5.45 -18.83 22.76
N ASP A 19 5.73 -18.03 21.73
CA ASP A 19 6.67 -18.30 20.63
C ASP A 19 6.28 -19.46 19.68
N ASP A 20 7.25 -19.96 18.88
CA ASP A 20 7.10 -20.92 17.77
C ASP A 20 6.51 -22.29 18.17
N GLN A 21 6.34 -22.55 19.46
CA GLN A 21 5.72 -23.77 20.00
C GLN A 21 4.27 -23.56 20.49
N ALA A 22 3.69 -22.37 20.25
CA ALA A 22 2.32 -22.09 20.63
C ALA A 22 1.33 -23.05 19.93
N ARG A 23 0.44 -23.65 20.73
CA ARG A 23 -0.62 -24.51 20.22
C ARG A 23 -1.72 -23.61 19.63
N LYS A 24 -1.81 -23.61 18.30
CA LYS A 24 -2.81 -22.86 17.53
C LYS A 24 -4.00 -23.77 17.24
N GLN A 25 -5.19 -23.38 17.68
CA GLN A 25 -6.42 -24.12 17.42
C GLN A 25 -7.48 -23.18 16.86
N SER A 26 -8.35 -23.73 16.01
CA SER A 26 -9.58 -23.05 15.61
C SER A 26 -10.78 -23.87 16.03
N LYS A 27 -11.85 -23.16 16.39
CA LYS A 27 -13.15 -23.73 16.67
C LYS A 27 -14.16 -23.10 15.72
N HIS A 28 -14.76 -23.92 14.86
CA HIS A 28 -15.94 -23.52 14.09
C HIS A 28 -17.12 -23.35 15.04
N PHE A 29 -17.79 -22.21 14.94
CA PHE A 29 -18.93 -21.90 15.79
C PHE A 29 -20.24 -22.16 15.04
N GLN A 30 -20.42 -21.46 13.93
CA GLN A 30 -21.59 -21.62 13.08
C GLN A 30 -21.29 -21.12 11.68
N THR A 31 -22.07 -21.62 10.73
CA THR A 31 -22.21 -21.03 9.40
C THR A 31 -23.67 -20.63 9.25
N LEU A 32 -23.91 -19.44 8.71
CA LEU A 32 -25.25 -18.92 8.42
C LEU A 32 -25.43 -18.86 6.91
N ASN A 33 -26.61 -19.26 6.42
CA ASN A 33 -27.06 -18.99 5.07
C ASN A 33 -27.73 -17.59 4.98
N ASN A 34 -28.27 -17.26 3.81
CA ASN A 34 -28.93 -15.97 3.60
C ASN A 34 -30.07 -15.69 4.61
N GLU A 35 -31.03 -16.61 4.76
CA GLU A 35 -32.19 -16.41 5.64
C GLU A 35 -31.79 -16.29 7.12
N GLU A 36 -30.84 -17.14 7.54
CA GLU A 36 -30.27 -17.12 8.90
C GLU A 36 -29.50 -15.82 9.17
N TYR A 37 -28.82 -15.27 8.17
CA TYR A 37 -28.10 -14.00 8.29
C TYR A 37 -29.05 -12.80 8.35
N GLU A 38 -30.05 -12.75 7.46
CA GLU A 38 -31.02 -11.65 7.37
C GLU A 38 -31.86 -11.49 8.66
N SER A 39 -32.09 -12.59 9.37
CA SER A 39 -32.77 -12.60 10.68
C SER A 39 -31.82 -12.41 11.88
N SER A 40 -30.52 -12.30 11.66
CA SER A 40 -29.52 -12.17 12.73
C SER A 40 -29.34 -10.74 13.22
N ASN A 41 -29.01 -10.59 14.52
CA ASN A 41 -28.66 -9.31 15.11
C ASN A 41 -27.33 -8.72 14.59
N LEU A 42 -26.51 -9.55 13.92
CA LEU A 42 -25.20 -9.16 13.40
C LEU A 42 -25.29 -8.41 12.07
N LYS A 43 -26.44 -8.49 11.39
CA LYS A 43 -26.66 -7.94 10.04
C LYS A 43 -26.29 -6.45 9.95
N GLU A 44 -26.89 -5.61 10.80
CA GLU A 44 -26.69 -4.16 10.76
C GLU A 44 -25.21 -3.80 10.95
N PHE A 45 -24.53 -4.51 11.85
CA PHE A 45 -23.12 -4.33 12.12
C PHE A 45 -22.25 -4.75 10.93
N LEU A 46 -22.42 -5.98 10.43
CA LEU A 46 -21.58 -6.55 9.37
C LEU A 46 -21.80 -5.87 8.02
N ASP A 47 -23.03 -5.50 7.68
CA ASP A 47 -23.32 -4.74 6.46
C ASP A 47 -22.56 -3.41 6.44
N GLY A 48 -22.52 -2.71 7.58
CA GLY A 48 -21.75 -1.48 7.74
C GLY A 48 -20.25 -1.67 7.61
N GLU A 49 -19.71 -2.79 8.10
CA GLU A 49 -18.29 -3.11 7.96
C GLU A 49 -17.92 -3.53 6.53
N LEU A 50 -18.73 -4.33 5.85
CA LEU A 50 -18.52 -4.70 4.44
C LEU A 50 -18.49 -3.44 3.56
N GLU A 51 -19.41 -2.49 3.79
CA GLU A 51 -19.40 -1.21 3.09
C GLU A 51 -18.11 -0.43 3.33
N LYS A 52 -17.60 -0.40 4.58
CA LYS A 52 -16.31 0.25 4.89
C LYS A 52 -15.15 -0.44 4.18
N ILE A 53 -15.11 -1.79 4.18
CA ILE A 53 -14.05 -2.56 3.51
C ILE A 53 -13.99 -2.20 2.03
N VAL A 54 -15.14 -2.12 1.36
CA VAL A 54 -15.21 -1.81 -0.07
C VAL A 54 -14.82 -0.36 -0.34
N LYS A 55 -15.30 0.59 0.47
CA LYS A 55 -14.95 2.02 0.32
C LYS A 55 -13.53 2.39 0.74
N ARG A 56 -12.80 1.51 1.45
CA ARG A 56 -11.40 1.78 1.81
C ARG A 56 -10.59 1.96 0.53
N LYS A 57 -9.97 3.15 0.43
CA LYS A 57 -9.05 3.48 -0.64
C LYS A 57 -7.85 2.54 -0.60
N VAL A 58 -7.47 2.05 -1.76
CA VAL A 58 -6.22 1.36 -2.03
C VAL A 58 -5.57 2.07 -3.20
N ASP A 59 -4.28 2.31 -3.11
CA ASP A 59 -3.49 2.88 -4.20
C ASP A 59 -2.70 1.73 -4.83
N ARG A 60 -2.70 1.63 -6.16
CA ARG A 60 -1.93 0.60 -6.88
C ARG A 60 -0.42 0.72 -6.58
N HIS A 61 0.04 1.96 -6.51
CA HIS A 61 1.39 2.33 -6.10
C HIS A 61 1.30 3.24 -4.87
N PRO A 62 1.47 2.69 -3.66
CA PRO A 62 1.34 3.50 -2.45
C PRO A 62 2.48 4.52 -2.33
N LYS A 63 2.18 5.68 -1.74
CA LYS A 63 3.17 6.75 -1.49
C LYS A 63 4.21 6.40 -0.41
N SER A 64 4.05 5.27 0.27
CA SER A 64 5.00 4.74 1.25
C SER A 64 4.91 3.21 1.30
N GLU A 65 5.96 2.54 1.77
CA GLU A 65 5.96 1.08 1.92
C GLU A 65 4.98 0.59 2.99
N GLN A 66 4.76 1.40 4.03
CA GLN A 66 3.96 1.04 5.20
C GLN A 66 2.53 1.56 5.11
N VAL A 67 1.81 1.15 4.06
CA VAL A 67 0.38 1.44 3.93
C VAL A 67 -0.49 0.33 4.57
N PRO A 68 -1.61 0.69 5.21
CA PRO A 68 -2.49 -0.28 5.84
C PRO A 68 -3.35 -1.05 4.82
N THR A 69 -3.62 -0.47 3.65
CA THR A 69 -4.38 -1.10 2.58
C THR A 69 -3.45 -1.35 1.40
N LYS A 70 -3.39 -2.59 0.91
CA LYS A 70 -2.56 -2.99 -0.24
C LYS A 70 -3.39 -3.75 -1.26
N LEU A 71 -2.97 -3.67 -2.51
CA LEU A 71 -3.49 -4.46 -3.61
C LEU A 71 -2.54 -5.63 -3.87
N GLY A 72 -3.08 -6.85 -3.88
CA GLY A 72 -2.35 -8.06 -4.19
C GLY A 72 -2.81 -8.64 -5.52
N HIS A 73 -1.90 -9.23 -6.28
CA HIS A 73 -2.16 -9.91 -7.54
C HIS A 73 -1.79 -11.39 -7.38
N PHE A 74 -2.64 -12.30 -7.85
CA PHE A 74 -2.31 -13.72 -7.85
C PHE A 74 -1.14 -13.99 -8.80
N ILE A 75 -0.12 -14.69 -8.31
CA ILE A 75 1.01 -15.12 -9.12
C ILE A 75 0.53 -16.22 -10.07
N VAL A 76 0.72 -16.03 -11.37
CA VAL A 76 0.36 -16.99 -12.42
C VAL A 76 1.61 -17.50 -13.09
N GLU A 77 1.66 -18.82 -13.33
CA GLU A 77 2.80 -19.40 -14.05
C GLU A 77 2.77 -18.97 -15.53
N PRO A 78 3.93 -18.69 -16.16
CA PRO A 78 3.96 -18.29 -17.56
C PRO A 78 3.22 -19.28 -18.48
N GLY A 79 2.20 -18.81 -19.19
CA GLY A 79 1.39 -19.62 -20.11
C GLY A 79 0.21 -20.37 -19.47
N TYR A 80 -0.05 -20.15 -18.18
CA TYR A 80 -1.22 -20.68 -17.47
C TYR A 80 -2.21 -19.56 -17.11
N GLU A 81 -3.41 -19.96 -16.70
CA GLU A 81 -4.46 -19.07 -16.21
C GLU A 81 -4.42 -18.97 -14.68
N LEU A 82 -5.32 -18.16 -14.08
CA LEU A 82 -5.42 -17.98 -12.62
C LEU A 82 -5.64 -19.30 -11.85
N ASP A 83 -6.14 -20.34 -12.51
CA ASP A 83 -6.35 -21.66 -11.92
C ASP A 83 -5.05 -22.41 -11.58
N SER A 84 -3.88 -21.92 -12.05
CA SER A 84 -2.59 -22.41 -11.58
C SER A 84 -2.29 -21.96 -10.14
N ASN A 85 -2.96 -20.92 -9.64
CA ASN A 85 -2.68 -20.33 -8.34
C ASN A 85 -3.46 -21.04 -7.21
N PRO A 86 -2.77 -21.62 -6.21
CA PRO A 86 -3.44 -22.32 -5.11
C PRO A 86 -4.36 -21.43 -4.25
N ASN A 87 -3.99 -20.16 -4.02
CA ASN A 87 -4.80 -19.22 -3.25
C ASN A 87 -6.07 -18.81 -4.01
N TYR A 88 -5.95 -18.56 -5.32
CA TYR A 88 -7.09 -18.30 -6.20
C TYR A 88 -8.08 -19.46 -6.15
N ASN A 89 -7.61 -20.69 -6.31
CA ASN A 89 -8.46 -21.88 -6.27
C ASN A 89 -9.18 -22.04 -4.92
N LEU A 90 -8.48 -21.80 -3.81
CA LEU A 90 -9.07 -21.85 -2.48
C LEU A 90 -10.18 -20.79 -2.31
N PHE A 91 -9.93 -19.57 -2.75
CA PHE A 91 -10.89 -18.48 -2.67
C PHE A 91 -12.09 -18.71 -3.59
N SER A 92 -11.85 -19.20 -4.81
CA SER A 92 -12.88 -19.55 -5.77
C SER A 92 -13.83 -20.63 -5.23
N ARG A 93 -13.31 -21.69 -4.60
CA ARG A 93 -14.14 -22.72 -3.94
C ARG A 93 -15.07 -22.14 -2.87
N ALA A 94 -14.58 -21.22 -2.04
CA ALA A 94 -15.40 -20.57 -1.01
C ALA A 94 -16.40 -19.57 -1.63
N ARG A 95 -15.97 -18.80 -2.63
CA ARG A 95 -16.79 -17.78 -3.32
C ARG A 95 -17.99 -18.39 -4.03
N PHE A 96 -17.80 -19.49 -4.76
CA PHE A 96 -18.82 -20.14 -5.59
C PHE A 96 -19.45 -21.39 -4.94
N ALA A 97 -19.36 -21.53 -3.62
CA ALA A 97 -19.99 -22.64 -2.93
C ALA A 97 -21.52 -22.60 -3.08
N GLU A 98 -22.11 -23.69 -3.57
CA GLU A 98 -23.57 -23.81 -3.77
C GLU A 98 -24.34 -24.29 -2.53
N THR A 99 -23.62 -24.88 -1.57
CA THR A 99 -24.21 -25.44 -0.35
C THR A 99 -23.48 -24.96 0.89
N LYS A 100 -24.20 -24.96 2.02
CA LYS A 100 -23.66 -24.59 3.33
C LYS A 100 -22.48 -25.48 3.71
N GLU A 101 -22.56 -26.77 3.36
CA GLU A 101 -21.52 -27.77 3.61
C GLU A 101 -20.26 -27.47 2.78
N HIS A 102 -20.40 -27.23 1.47
CA HIS A 102 -19.26 -26.89 0.59
C HIS A 102 -18.58 -25.60 1.06
N PHE A 103 -19.37 -24.58 1.43
CA PHE A 103 -18.83 -23.34 1.95
C PHE A 103 -18.05 -23.55 3.26
N THR A 104 -18.58 -24.38 4.16
CA THR A 104 -17.94 -24.70 5.44
C THR A 104 -16.62 -25.44 5.22
N THR A 105 -16.58 -26.44 4.32
CA THR A 105 -15.34 -27.16 3.98
C THR A 105 -14.27 -26.24 3.39
N ALA A 106 -14.64 -25.39 2.42
CA ALA A 106 -13.70 -24.42 1.85
C ALA A 106 -13.22 -23.39 2.90
N SER A 107 -14.12 -22.96 3.78
CA SER A 107 -13.80 -22.07 4.90
C SER A 107 -12.83 -22.70 5.89
N GLU A 108 -12.98 -23.98 6.21
CA GLU A 108 -12.05 -24.72 7.07
C GLU A 108 -10.65 -24.82 6.46
N GLU A 109 -10.56 -25.02 5.14
CA GLU A 109 -9.27 -25.02 4.44
C GLU A 109 -8.57 -23.66 4.54
N ILE A 110 -9.29 -22.55 4.33
CA ILE A 110 -8.77 -21.18 4.53
C ILE A 110 -8.25 -21.02 5.96
N ILE A 111 -9.02 -21.45 6.96
CA ILE A 111 -8.61 -21.37 8.37
C ILE A 111 -7.34 -22.19 8.63
N ARG A 112 -7.24 -23.42 8.11
CA ARG A 112 -6.04 -24.25 8.27
C ARG A 112 -4.81 -23.57 7.68
N THR A 113 -4.91 -23.05 6.45
CA THR A 113 -3.81 -22.31 5.82
C THR A 113 -3.42 -21.07 6.63
N TYR A 114 -4.37 -20.36 7.24
CA TYR A 114 -4.07 -19.26 8.14
C TYR A 114 -3.38 -19.72 9.44
N LEU A 115 -3.82 -20.82 10.05
CA LEU A 115 -3.21 -21.38 11.27
C LEU A 115 -1.76 -21.84 11.07
N ASP A 116 -1.40 -22.24 9.85
CA ASP A 116 -0.04 -22.66 9.49
C ASP A 116 0.96 -21.49 9.35
N THR A 117 0.49 -20.24 9.39
CA THR A 117 1.36 -19.05 9.36
C THR A 117 2.04 -18.80 10.70
N ASN A 118 3.13 -18.03 10.72
CA ASN A 118 3.85 -17.72 11.96
C ASN A 118 3.15 -16.61 12.75
N ALA A 119 2.54 -15.65 12.06
CA ALA A 119 1.89 -14.50 12.68
C ALA A 119 0.50 -14.78 13.29
N VAL A 120 0.11 -16.01 13.65
CA VAL A 120 -1.25 -16.27 14.15
C VAL A 120 -1.50 -15.60 15.51
N ARG A 121 -2.57 -14.81 15.59
CA ARG A 121 -3.09 -14.24 16.84
C ARG A 121 -4.52 -14.67 17.10
N GLY A 122 -4.83 -14.92 18.37
CA GLY A 122 -6.16 -15.28 18.83
C GLY A 122 -7.20 -14.19 18.58
N GLY A 123 -8.44 -14.60 18.32
CA GLY A 123 -9.48 -13.68 17.90
C GLY A 123 -10.65 -14.35 17.18
N ALA A 124 -11.56 -13.53 16.67
CA ALA A 124 -12.62 -13.97 15.77
C ALA A 124 -12.14 -13.91 14.32
N PHE A 125 -12.49 -14.94 13.54
CA PHE A 125 -12.21 -15.03 12.12
C PHE A 125 -13.52 -15.33 11.38
N LEU A 126 -13.85 -14.51 10.39
CA LEU A 126 -15.10 -14.57 9.65
C LEU A 126 -14.80 -14.72 8.17
N ILE A 127 -15.54 -15.58 7.49
CA ILE A 127 -15.45 -15.77 6.04
C ILE A 127 -16.86 -15.61 5.50
N ALA A 128 -17.08 -14.67 4.58
CA ALA A 128 -18.38 -14.36 4.02
C ALA A 128 -18.34 -14.35 2.49
N ALA A 129 -19.27 -15.08 1.86
CA ALA A 129 -19.57 -14.94 0.44
C ALA A 129 -20.80 -14.04 0.28
N ALA A 130 -20.65 -12.91 -0.41
CA ALA A 130 -21.65 -11.84 -0.46
C ALA A 130 -21.83 -11.30 -1.88
N LYS A 131 -23.06 -11.36 -2.40
CA LYS A 131 -23.42 -10.81 -3.71
C LYS A 131 -23.88 -9.36 -3.60
N MET A 132 -23.42 -8.49 -4.50
CA MET A 132 -23.87 -7.10 -4.51
C MET A 132 -25.17 -6.97 -5.32
N ARG A 133 -26.28 -6.59 -4.69
CA ARG A 133 -27.62 -6.71 -5.30
C ARG A 133 -27.82 -5.89 -6.58
N LYS A 134 -27.09 -4.78 -6.75
CA LYS A 134 -27.33 -3.79 -7.81
C LYS A 134 -26.43 -3.91 -9.03
N TYR A 135 -25.24 -4.49 -8.88
CA TYR A 135 -24.17 -4.30 -9.87
C TYR A 135 -23.56 -5.60 -10.40
N PHE A 136 -23.62 -6.70 -9.65
CA PHE A 136 -22.93 -7.94 -10.03
C PHE A 136 -23.77 -9.17 -9.75
N ASP A 137 -23.67 -10.13 -10.65
CA ASP A 137 -24.27 -11.44 -10.44
C ASP A 137 -23.40 -12.38 -9.60
N GLU A 138 -22.10 -12.15 -9.60
CA GLU A 138 -21.12 -12.95 -8.90
C GLU A 138 -20.86 -12.46 -7.47
N PRO A 139 -20.61 -13.37 -6.51
CA PRO A 139 -20.36 -13.01 -5.12
C PRO A 139 -18.92 -12.54 -4.91
N PHE A 140 -18.71 -11.66 -3.95
CA PHE A 140 -17.40 -11.35 -3.36
C PHE A 140 -17.14 -12.28 -2.17
N LEU A 141 -15.88 -12.64 -1.97
CA LEU A 141 -15.37 -13.27 -0.75
C LEU A 141 -14.74 -12.20 0.15
N PHE A 142 -15.27 -12.10 1.36
CA PHE A 142 -14.72 -11.29 2.43
C PHE A 142 -14.14 -12.20 3.51
N ILE A 143 -12.86 -12.00 3.83
CA ILE A 143 -12.21 -12.66 4.96
C ILE A 143 -11.91 -11.57 5.98
N MET A 144 -12.45 -11.69 7.19
CA MET A 144 -12.32 -10.69 8.24
C MET A 144 -11.72 -11.31 9.49
N LYS A 145 -10.84 -10.56 10.15
CA LYS A 145 -10.16 -11.00 11.35
C LYS A 145 -10.13 -9.90 12.40
N CYS A 146 -10.59 -10.24 13.59
CA CYS A 146 -10.66 -9.35 14.75
C CYS A 146 -9.83 -9.95 15.89
N ASP A 147 -8.80 -9.23 16.33
CA ASP A 147 -7.97 -9.62 17.47
C ASP A 147 -8.75 -9.45 18.77
N PHE A 148 -8.64 -10.40 19.71
CA PHE A 148 -9.20 -10.21 21.05
C PHE A 148 -8.37 -9.16 21.82
N GLU A 149 -9.07 -8.16 22.38
CA GLU A 149 -8.43 -7.25 23.32
C GLU A 149 -8.19 -7.95 24.67
N PRO A 150 -7.05 -7.69 25.36
CA PRO A 150 -6.71 -8.35 26.62
C PRO A 150 -7.77 -8.25 27.73
N LYS A 151 -8.66 -7.25 27.66
CA LYS A 151 -9.71 -6.99 28.65
C LYS A 151 -10.99 -7.81 28.46
N VAL A 152 -11.16 -8.49 27.32
CA VAL A 152 -12.37 -9.26 26.98
C VAL A 152 -12.18 -10.78 27.26
N ALA A 153 -10.97 -11.19 27.64
CA ALA A 153 -10.51 -12.59 27.68
C ALA A 153 -11.01 -13.43 28.89
N THR A 154 -12.09 -13.04 29.56
CA THR A 154 -12.72 -13.85 30.60
C THR A 154 -14.21 -13.89 30.36
N ILE A 155 -14.71 -14.95 29.73
CA ILE A 155 -16.00 -15.62 30.01
C ILE A 155 -16.13 -16.84 29.07
N THR A 156 -16.29 -18.01 29.68
CA THR A 156 -16.34 -19.36 29.12
C THR A 156 -17.78 -19.86 29.02
N ASP A 157 -18.57 -19.40 28.05
CA ASP A 157 -19.86 -20.06 27.72
C ASP A 157 -20.26 -19.83 26.24
N ALA A 158 -20.90 -20.83 25.62
CA ALA A 158 -21.25 -20.82 24.20
C ALA A 158 -22.33 -19.78 23.84
N SER A 159 -23.21 -19.46 24.80
CA SER A 159 -24.22 -18.40 24.69
C SER A 159 -23.62 -16.99 24.77
N THR A 160 -22.47 -16.85 25.44
CA THR A 160 -21.72 -15.60 25.53
C THR A 160 -20.79 -15.37 24.35
N LEU A 161 -20.59 -16.34 23.47
CA LEU A 161 -19.60 -16.26 22.39
C LEU A 161 -20.08 -15.35 21.24
N ILE A 162 -21.38 -15.30 20.95
CA ILE A 162 -21.96 -14.24 20.09
C ILE A 162 -21.74 -12.87 20.72
N ARG A 163 -21.96 -12.74 22.03
CA ARG A 163 -21.68 -11.51 22.77
C ARG A 163 -20.17 -11.19 22.79
N THR A 164 -19.30 -12.21 22.81
CA THR A 164 -17.84 -12.06 22.72
C THR A 164 -17.43 -11.66 21.32
N VAL A 165 -18.04 -12.20 20.27
CA VAL A 165 -17.85 -11.77 18.88
C VAL A 165 -18.38 -10.34 18.70
N GLU A 166 -19.57 -10.01 19.19
CA GLU A 166 -20.12 -8.65 19.22
C GLU A 166 -19.24 -7.66 20.01
N MET A 167 -18.65 -8.08 21.14
CA MET A 167 -17.73 -7.27 21.95
C MET A 167 -16.31 -7.20 21.37
N ALA A 168 -15.85 -8.26 20.69
CA ALA A 168 -14.51 -8.37 20.11
C ALA A 168 -14.40 -7.76 18.72
N ILE A 169 -15.51 -7.68 17.97
CA ILE A 169 -15.54 -6.94 16.73
C ILE A 169 -15.63 -5.44 17.06
N THR A 170 -14.52 -4.89 17.56
CA THR A 170 -14.34 -3.44 17.63
C THR A 170 -13.86 -2.95 16.27
N THR A 171 -14.52 -1.93 15.74
CA THR A 171 -14.30 -1.43 14.36
C THR A 171 -12.90 -0.86 14.13
N LYS A 172 -12.14 -0.57 15.20
CA LYS A 172 -10.87 0.14 15.08
C LYS A 172 -9.73 -0.69 14.50
N ASN A 173 -9.77 -2.03 14.62
CA ASN A 173 -8.63 -2.89 14.27
C ASN A 173 -8.99 -4.11 13.41
N MET A 174 -10.19 -4.14 12.79
CA MET A 174 -10.60 -5.25 11.95
C MET A 174 -9.77 -5.30 10.67
N LYS A 175 -9.13 -6.44 10.46
CA LYS A 175 -8.36 -6.74 9.26
C LYS A 175 -9.26 -7.45 8.28
N SER A 176 -9.09 -7.16 7.00
CA SER A 176 -9.96 -7.71 5.98
C SER A 176 -9.23 -8.02 4.68
N ILE A 177 -9.68 -9.05 3.99
CA ILE A 177 -9.44 -9.29 2.56
C ILE A 177 -10.79 -9.14 1.85
N GLN A 178 -10.77 -8.44 0.72
CA GLN A 178 -11.85 -8.41 -0.25
C GLN A 178 -11.33 -9.04 -1.55
N TYR A 179 -12.01 -10.06 -2.03
CA TYR A 179 -11.74 -10.71 -3.31
C TYR A 179 -13.06 -10.94 -4.07
N PRO A 180 -13.16 -10.65 -5.37
CA PRO A 180 -12.18 -9.94 -6.20
C PRO A 180 -12.04 -8.46 -5.79
N HIS A 181 -10.96 -7.82 -6.23
CA HIS A 181 -10.84 -6.38 -6.08
C HIS A 181 -11.88 -5.67 -6.94
N MET A 182 -12.46 -4.58 -6.41
CA MET A 182 -13.42 -3.74 -7.09
C MET A 182 -12.86 -2.32 -7.12
N PRO A 183 -12.19 -1.92 -8.22
CA PRO A 183 -11.63 -0.57 -8.36
C PRO A 183 -12.73 0.50 -8.35
N GLU A 184 -13.79 0.25 -9.11
CA GLU A 184 -14.96 1.12 -9.27
C GLU A 184 -16.26 0.32 -9.15
N GLU A 185 -17.36 0.97 -8.77
CA GLU A 185 -18.67 0.31 -8.74
C GLU A 185 -19.03 -0.22 -10.13
N GLY A 186 -19.12 -1.55 -10.27
CA GLY A 186 -19.40 -2.20 -11.56
C GLY A 186 -18.17 -2.77 -12.29
N MET A 187 -16.95 -2.58 -11.78
CA MET A 187 -15.73 -3.22 -12.29
C MET A 187 -15.13 -4.19 -11.28
N VAL A 188 -14.75 -5.39 -11.72
CA VAL A 188 -14.07 -6.40 -10.90
C VAL A 188 -12.79 -6.85 -11.58
N GLU A 189 -11.74 -6.99 -10.77
CA GLU A 189 -10.44 -7.52 -11.20
C GLU A 189 -10.25 -8.89 -10.55
N GLU A 190 -10.49 -9.95 -11.33
CA GLU A 190 -10.43 -11.35 -10.88
C GLU A 190 -9.01 -11.80 -10.49
N GLY A 191 -7.98 -11.19 -11.08
CA GLY A 191 -6.58 -11.44 -10.73
C GLY A 191 -6.13 -10.73 -9.46
N GLU A 192 -6.97 -9.87 -8.89
CA GLU A 192 -6.59 -8.95 -7.81
C GLU A 192 -7.42 -9.15 -6.54
N LEU A 193 -6.80 -8.88 -5.40
CA LEU A 193 -7.44 -8.85 -4.09
C LEU A 193 -6.98 -7.62 -3.30
N LYS A 194 -7.88 -7.10 -2.47
CA LYS A 194 -7.59 -5.97 -1.60
C LYS A 194 -7.42 -6.44 -0.17
N ILE A 195 -6.26 -6.19 0.42
CA ILE A 195 -6.03 -6.44 1.85
C ILE A 195 -6.05 -5.14 2.64
N HIS A 196 -6.53 -5.23 3.88
CA HIS A 196 -6.42 -4.17 4.87
C HIS A 196 -5.97 -4.75 6.21
N GLN A 197 -4.84 -4.28 6.72
CA GLN A 197 -4.27 -4.65 8.01
C GLN A 197 -3.46 -3.48 8.58
N ALA A 198 -3.10 -3.52 9.87
CA ALA A 198 -2.18 -2.53 10.41
C ALA A 198 -0.81 -2.64 9.72
N SER A 199 -0.12 -1.53 9.45
CA SER A 199 1.11 -1.52 8.63
C SER A 199 2.24 -2.42 9.15
N HIS A 200 2.26 -2.72 10.46
CA HIS A 200 3.25 -3.61 11.08
C HIS A 200 2.84 -5.08 11.09
N ALA A 201 1.59 -5.38 10.73
CA ALA A 201 1.02 -6.70 10.77
C ALA A 201 1.12 -7.35 9.39
N ARG A 202 1.90 -8.43 9.26
CA ARG A 202 2.04 -9.20 8.01
C ARG A 202 1.14 -10.45 7.94
N TYR A 203 0.03 -10.46 8.68
CA TYR A 203 -0.84 -11.65 8.82
C TYR A 203 -1.31 -12.20 7.47
N PHE A 204 -1.90 -11.32 6.65
CA PHE A 204 -2.46 -11.74 5.37
C PHE A 204 -1.40 -11.89 4.28
N GLU A 205 -0.26 -11.23 4.43
CA GLU A 205 0.88 -11.37 3.52
C GLU A 205 1.52 -12.76 3.68
N GLU A 206 1.68 -13.27 4.92
CA GLU A 206 2.15 -14.64 5.17
C GLU A 206 1.14 -15.72 4.77
N PHE A 207 -0.16 -15.43 4.95
CA PHE A 207 -1.25 -16.32 4.55
C PHE A 207 -1.33 -16.49 3.03
N LEU A 208 -1.11 -15.40 2.28
CA LEU A 208 -1.22 -15.36 0.82
C LEU A 208 0.14 -15.56 0.14
N LYS A 209 0.74 -16.75 0.29
CA LYS A 209 2.08 -17.07 -0.23
C LYS A 209 2.27 -16.90 -1.74
N PHE A 210 1.19 -17.07 -2.52
CA PHE A 210 1.18 -16.99 -3.98
C PHE A 210 0.55 -15.68 -4.48
N VAL A 211 0.69 -14.60 -3.72
CA VAL A 211 0.16 -13.28 -4.07
C VAL A 211 1.30 -12.28 -3.97
N GLU A 212 1.48 -11.50 -5.03
CA GLU A 212 2.46 -10.44 -5.12
C GLU A 212 1.80 -9.10 -4.82
N TYR A 213 2.51 -8.23 -4.11
CA TYR A 213 2.02 -6.89 -3.78
C TYR A 213 2.80 -5.87 -4.60
N GLY A 214 2.09 -4.93 -5.19
CA GLY A 214 2.70 -3.90 -6.03
C GLY A 214 3.75 -3.09 -5.28
N GLU A 215 4.78 -2.68 -6.01
CA GLU A 215 5.84 -1.83 -5.47
C GLU A 215 5.30 -0.45 -5.08
N SER A 216 5.89 0.13 -4.04
CA SER A 216 5.60 1.50 -3.63
C SER A 216 6.19 2.49 -4.64
N MET A 217 5.58 3.67 -4.77
CA MET A 217 6.10 4.73 -5.63
C MET A 217 7.60 5.04 -5.37
N PRO A 218 8.06 5.14 -4.10
CA PRO A 218 9.49 5.29 -3.80
C PRO A 218 10.39 4.17 -4.35
N GLU A 219 9.96 2.92 -4.29
CA GLU A 219 10.75 1.78 -4.81
C GLU A 219 10.76 1.77 -6.33
N ILE A 220 9.63 2.04 -6.98
CA ILE A 220 9.57 2.20 -8.45
C ILE A 220 10.52 3.30 -8.92
N MET A 221 10.46 4.46 -8.26
CA MET A 221 11.37 5.58 -8.56
C MET A 221 12.84 5.19 -8.35
N LYS A 222 13.15 4.48 -7.26
CA LYS A 222 14.51 4.02 -6.96
C LYS A 222 15.02 3.09 -8.06
N THR A 223 14.24 2.09 -8.46
CA THR A 223 14.60 1.12 -9.51
C THR A 223 14.79 1.81 -10.87
N GLN A 224 13.89 2.73 -11.24
CA GLN A 224 14.00 3.49 -12.49
C GLN A 224 15.23 4.39 -12.52
N VAL A 225 15.47 5.16 -11.45
CA VAL A 225 16.67 6.01 -11.34
C VAL A 225 17.94 5.17 -11.39
N LYS A 226 17.96 4.02 -10.71
CA LYS A 226 19.09 3.09 -10.73
C LYS A 226 19.38 2.58 -12.14
N SER A 227 18.39 1.96 -12.79
CA SER A 227 18.55 1.36 -14.14
C SER A 227 19.13 2.36 -15.11
N MET A 228 18.65 3.59 -15.07
CA MET A 228 19.10 4.63 -15.97
C MET A 228 20.52 5.12 -15.67
N ILE A 229 20.89 5.33 -14.39
CA ILE A 229 22.27 5.69 -14.04
C ILE A 229 23.21 4.57 -14.49
N GLU A 230 22.84 3.32 -14.22
CA GLU A 230 23.59 2.14 -14.67
C GLU A 230 23.74 2.11 -16.20
N GLU A 231 22.65 2.22 -16.95
CA GLU A 231 22.69 2.29 -18.43
C GLU A 231 23.63 3.39 -18.93
N HIS A 232 23.53 4.60 -18.37
CA HIS A 232 24.38 5.73 -18.78
C HIS A 232 25.87 5.48 -18.51
N PHE A 233 26.21 4.95 -17.32
CA PHE A 233 27.59 4.73 -16.93
C PHE A 233 28.18 3.46 -17.58
N TYR A 234 27.37 2.43 -17.85
CA TYR A 234 27.79 1.25 -18.61
C TYR A 234 28.14 1.58 -20.07
N GLU A 235 27.53 2.61 -20.66
CA GLU A 235 27.89 3.08 -22.01
C GLU A 235 29.22 3.85 -22.06
N ILE A 236 29.60 4.50 -20.95
CA ILE A 236 30.73 5.46 -20.92
C ILE A 236 31.98 4.86 -20.27
N LEU A 237 31.82 4.03 -19.24
CA LEU A 237 32.92 3.45 -18.49
C LEU A 237 33.29 2.05 -19.01
N ASP A 238 34.58 1.73 -19.02
CA ASP A 238 35.05 0.36 -19.25
C ASP A 238 34.83 -0.46 -17.98
N GLU A 239 34.18 -1.62 -18.11
CA GLU A 239 33.87 -2.56 -17.01
C GLU A 239 35.11 -2.97 -16.19
N ASN A 240 36.32 -2.92 -16.79
CA ASN A 240 37.57 -3.27 -16.11
C ASN A 240 38.30 -2.07 -15.48
N SER A 241 37.73 -0.86 -15.60
CA SER A 241 38.34 0.36 -15.09
C SER A 241 38.18 0.49 -13.57
N PRO A 242 39.16 1.08 -12.87
CA PRO A 242 39.00 1.45 -11.45
C PRO A 242 37.80 2.37 -11.21
N GLU A 243 37.52 3.28 -12.16
CA GLU A 243 36.40 4.22 -12.10
C GLU A 243 35.04 3.50 -12.10
N PHE A 244 34.94 2.40 -12.84
CA PHE A 244 33.76 1.53 -12.84
C PHE A 244 33.53 0.84 -11.50
N GLN A 245 34.60 0.33 -10.88
CA GLN A 245 34.53 -0.30 -9.56
C GLN A 245 34.14 0.69 -8.46
N GLU A 246 34.62 1.92 -8.55
CA GLU A 246 34.20 3.01 -7.64
C GLU A 246 32.73 3.36 -7.82
N PHE A 247 32.25 3.43 -9.07
CA PHE A 247 30.85 3.68 -9.38
C PHE A 247 29.91 2.60 -8.81
N GLU A 248 30.21 1.31 -9.01
CA GLU A 248 29.41 0.20 -8.45
C GLU A 248 29.34 0.27 -6.91
N GLN A 249 30.46 0.56 -6.24
CA GLN A 249 30.48 0.75 -4.79
C GLN A 249 29.65 1.95 -4.33
N GLU A 250 29.71 3.07 -5.07
CA GLU A 250 28.88 4.25 -4.79
C GLU A 250 27.39 3.94 -4.95
N MET A 251 27.01 3.14 -5.96
CA MET A 251 25.62 2.72 -6.19
C MET A 251 25.11 1.81 -5.06
N GLU A 252 25.89 0.84 -4.60
CA GLU A 252 25.55 0.01 -3.44
C GLU A 252 25.33 0.86 -2.18
N VAL A 253 26.23 1.83 -1.94
CA VAL A 253 26.12 2.75 -0.79
C VAL A 253 24.90 3.67 -0.93
N TRP A 254 24.64 4.18 -2.14
CA TRP A 254 23.47 5.00 -2.42
C TRP A 254 22.19 4.22 -2.15
N GLU A 255 22.08 2.97 -2.59
CA GLU A 255 20.92 2.11 -2.33
C GLU A 255 20.66 1.86 -0.84
N ALA A 256 21.72 1.58 -0.09
CA ALA A 256 21.65 1.28 1.33
C ALA A 256 21.46 2.54 2.22
N SER A 257 21.78 3.73 1.70
CA SER A 257 21.73 4.96 2.49
C SER A 257 20.29 5.46 2.69
N PRO A 258 19.85 5.68 3.95
CA PRO A 258 18.56 6.31 4.23
C PRO A 258 18.57 7.82 3.97
N LYS A 259 19.74 8.43 3.78
CA LYS A 259 19.90 9.85 3.44
C LYS A 259 20.35 9.99 2.00
N ARG A 260 19.63 10.81 1.24
CA ARG A 260 19.96 11.16 -0.13
C ARG A 260 20.64 12.52 -0.15
N GLU A 261 21.79 12.61 -0.81
CA GLU A 261 22.54 13.85 -1.01
C GLU A 261 22.68 14.10 -2.52
N LEU A 262 23.00 15.34 -2.91
CA LEU A 262 23.23 15.68 -4.32
C LEU A 262 24.65 15.26 -4.70
N HIS A 263 24.79 14.38 -5.70
CA HIS A 263 26.07 13.80 -6.11
C HIS A 263 26.77 14.55 -7.28
N GLU A 264 26.17 15.60 -7.85
CA GLU A 264 26.74 16.43 -8.95
C GLU A 264 27.33 15.63 -10.14
N ARG A 265 26.81 14.44 -10.46
CA ARG A 265 27.34 13.55 -11.52
C ARG A 265 26.73 13.77 -12.91
N LEU A 266 25.44 14.11 -12.97
CA LEU A 266 24.68 14.22 -14.21
C LEU A 266 24.41 15.69 -14.56
N SER A 267 24.37 15.98 -15.86
CA SER A 267 23.94 17.28 -16.39
C SER A 267 22.43 17.47 -16.25
N THR A 268 21.96 18.71 -16.35
CA THR A 268 20.52 19.00 -16.33
C THR A 268 19.77 18.28 -17.46
N GLU A 269 20.35 18.23 -18.67
CA GLU A 269 19.74 17.56 -19.82
C GLU A 269 19.58 16.06 -19.59
N GLN A 270 20.60 15.40 -19.01
CA GLN A 270 20.56 13.99 -18.67
C GLN A 270 19.49 13.69 -17.59
N VAL A 271 19.38 14.56 -16.58
CA VAL A 271 18.34 14.43 -15.54
C VAL A 271 16.94 14.77 -16.09
N MET A 272 16.82 15.59 -17.14
CA MET A 272 15.54 15.83 -17.81
C MET A 272 15.10 14.64 -18.65
N GLU A 273 16.02 14.02 -19.40
CA GLU A 273 15.75 12.79 -20.15
C GLU A 273 15.29 11.66 -19.23
N ALA A 274 16.01 11.49 -18.12
CA ALA A 274 15.64 10.62 -16.99
C ALA A 274 14.20 10.84 -16.52
N THR A 275 13.91 12.10 -16.22
CA THR A 275 12.64 12.52 -15.64
C THR A 275 11.49 12.27 -16.61
N ALA A 276 11.71 12.49 -17.91
CA ALA A 276 10.70 12.25 -18.92
C ALA A 276 10.22 10.79 -18.94
N GLN A 277 11.14 9.82 -18.82
CA GLN A 277 10.77 8.40 -18.74
C GLN A 277 9.95 8.07 -17.48
N ILE A 278 10.33 8.63 -16.33
CA ILE A 278 9.60 8.44 -15.07
C ILE A 278 8.20 9.07 -15.17
N VAL A 279 8.10 10.28 -15.73
CA VAL A 279 6.83 11.02 -15.90
C VAL A 279 5.91 10.33 -16.90
N GLU A 280 6.43 9.68 -17.95
CA GLU A 280 5.63 8.90 -18.90
C GLU A 280 4.88 7.76 -18.21
N HIS A 281 5.53 7.06 -17.28
CA HIS A 281 4.90 5.98 -16.51
C HIS A 281 4.14 6.47 -15.27
N THR A 282 4.61 7.57 -14.67
CA THR A 282 4.01 8.17 -13.47
C THR A 282 3.94 9.69 -13.60
N PRO A 283 2.88 10.23 -14.21
CA PRO A 283 2.71 11.68 -14.40
C PRO A 283 2.65 12.46 -13.08
N GLU A 284 2.19 11.82 -12.02
CA GLU A 284 2.00 12.40 -10.67
C GLU A 284 3.26 12.29 -9.79
N ALA A 285 4.42 11.99 -10.38
CA ALA A 285 5.68 11.91 -9.65
C ALA A 285 6.00 13.25 -8.95
N GLU A 286 6.23 13.21 -7.64
CA GLU A 286 6.48 14.41 -6.83
C GLU A 286 7.99 14.70 -6.71
N LEU A 287 8.39 15.94 -6.99
CA LEU A 287 9.72 16.47 -6.66
C LEU A 287 9.70 17.02 -5.23
N LYS A 288 10.46 16.40 -4.33
CA LYS A 288 10.64 16.88 -2.95
C LYS A 288 12.11 17.04 -2.62
N MET A 289 12.49 18.25 -2.22
CA MET A 289 13.84 18.54 -1.75
C MET A 289 13.82 19.46 -0.54
N LYS A 290 14.86 19.39 0.28
CA LYS A 290 15.07 20.26 1.42
C LYS A 290 16.42 20.94 1.31
N MET A 291 16.40 22.27 1.32
CA MET A 291 17.58 23.13 1.31
C MET A 291 17.65 23.83 2.65
N ASP A 292 18.51 23.35 3.55
CA ASP A 292 18.58 23.78 4.95
C ASP A 292 17.23 23.70 5.67
N HIS A 293 16.57 24.85 5.85
CA HIS A 293 15.26 25.00 6.53
C HIS A 293 14.12 25.25 5.53
N ILE A 294 14.42 25.35 4.23
CA ILE A 294 13.46 25.56 3.16
C ILE A 294 13.10 24.21 2.56
N SER A 295 11.80 23.92 2.48
CA SER A 295 11.30 22.71 1.81
C SER A 295 10.60 23.11 0.52
N LEU A 296 10.92 22.41 -0.55
CA LEU A 296 10.30 22.58 -1.86
C LEU A 296 9.57 21.29 -2.24
N SER A 297 8.33 21.44 -2.69
CA SER A 297 7.48 20.35 -3.17
C SER A 297 6.80 20.81 -4.46
N GLY A 298 6.90 20.00 -5.51
CA GLY A 298 6.29 20.24 -6.82
C GLY A 298 6.14 18.93 -7.60
N LEU A 299 5.79 18.99 -8.88
CA LEU A 299 5.83 17.82 -9.75
C LEU A 299 7.25 17.62 -10.29
N LEU A 300 7.63 16.37 -10.54
CA LEU A 300 8.91 16.03 -11.14
C LEU A 300 8.99 16.55 -12.59
N SER A 301 7.86 16.58 -13.30
CA SER A 301 7.73 17.18 -14.63
C SER A 301 8.14 18.65 -14.68
N ASP A 302 8.01 19.38 -13.57
CA ASP A 302 8.36 20.79 -13.52
C ASP A 302 9.88 21.01 -13.48
N PHE A 303 10.68 19.97 -13.23
CA PHE A 303 12.14 20.05 -13.21
C PHE A 303 12.70 20.30 -14.61
N GLY A 304 13.49 21.37 -14.76
CA GLY A 304 14.06 21.77 -16.03
C GLY A 304 13.15 22.69 -16.86
N GLU A 305 11.85 22.76 -16.54
CA GLU A 305 10.91 23.69 -17.16
C GLU A 305 10.61 24.90 -16.26
N ALA A 306 10.06 24.66 -15.07
CA ALA A 306 9.68 25.73 -14.12
C ALA A 306 10.59 25.75 -12.89
N VAL A 307 11.21 24.62 -12.53
CA VAL A 307 12.12 24.50 -11.39
C VAL A 307 13.53 24.22 -11.89
N HIS A 308 14.46 25.12 -11.57
CA HIS A 308 15.87 24.99 -11.94
C HIS A 308 16.75 24.99 -10.69
N ILE A 309 17.70 24.06 -10.63
CA ILE A 309 18.72 24.00 -9.58
C ILE A 309 20.04 24.46 -10.19
N THR A 310 20.69 25.41 -9.54
CA THR A 310 22.00 25.92 -9.95
C THR A 310 22.92 26.11 -8.74
N LYS A 311 24.20 26.40 -8.99
CA LYS A 311 25.23 26.56 -7.98
C LYS A 311 25.94 27.90 -8.16
N ILE A 312 26.07 28.65 -7.07
CA ILE A 312 26.80 29.93 -7.03
C ILE A 312 27.86 29.83 -5.92
N GLY A 313 29.11 29.54 -6.32
CA GLY A 313 30.16 29.18 -5.36
C GLY A 313 29.87 27.82 -4.73
N ASP A 314 29.87 27.74 -3.41
CA ASP A 314 29.54 26.50 -2.67
C ASP A 314 28.07 26.42 -2.24
N ARG A 315 27.21 27.33 -2.71
CA ARG A 315 25.79 27.35 -2.35
C ARG A 315 24.91 26.94 -3.52
N TYR A 316 23.93 26.11 -3.20
CA TYR A 316 22.86 25.74 -4.12
C TYR A 316 21.77 26.81 -4.13
N VAL A 317 21.26 27.11 -5.31
CA VAL A 317 20.19 28.08 -5.55
C VAL A 317 19.14 27.41 -6.41
N THR A 318 17.89 27.44 -5.96
CA THR A 318 16.75 26.99 -6.76
C THR A 318 15.99 28.20 -7.28
N VAL A 319 15.76 28.23 -8.58
CA VAL A 319 14.95 29.24 -9.27
C VAL A 319 13.64 28.60 -9.66
N ILE A 320 12.53 29.27 -9.36
CA ILE A 320 11.17 28.80 -9.67
C ILE A 320 10.50 29.86 -10.53
N GLU A 321 10.02 29.45 -11.70
CA GLU A 321 9.23 30.26 -12.62
C GLU A 321 7.73 29.99 -12.40
N SER A 322 6.92 31.04 -12.42
CA SER A 322 5.45 30.96 -12.34
C SER A 322 4.82 32.22 -12.90
N ASP A 323 3.67 32.09 -13.55
CA ASP A 323 2.87 33.21 -14.05
C ASP A 323 2.23 34.03 -12.92
N SER A 324 2.01 33.43 -11.75
CA SER A 324 1.37 34.10 -10.63
C SER A 324 1.81 33.56 -9.27
N ILE A 325 1.72 34.40 -8.24
CA ILE A 325 2.01 34.04 -6.85
C ILE A 325 0.70 34.17 -6.06
N LEU A 326 0.25 33.07 -5.47
CA LEU A 326 -0.93 33.02 -4.61
C LEU A 326 -0.51 32.76 -3.17
N PHE A 327 -1.13 33.47 -2.23
CA PHE A 327 -0.89 33.29 -0.80
C PHE A 327 -2.09 32.57 -0.16
N GLU A 328 -1.81 31.68 0.80
CA GLU A 328 -2.85 31.08 1.63
C GLU A 328 -3.51 32.12 2.55
N LYS A 329 -4.61 31.74 3.22
CA LYS A 329 -5.32 32.62 4.16
C LYS A 329 -4.40 33.06 5.31
N GLY A 330 -3.97 34.31 5.28
CA GLY A 330 -3.12 34.97 6.26
C GLY A 330 -2.87 36.42 5.85
N PHE A 331 -2.06 37.14 6.62
CA PHE A 331 -1.57 38.46 6.24
C PHE A 331 -0.05 38.46 6.37
N SER A 332 0.64 38.66 5.26
CA SER A 332 2.10 38.77 5.18
C SER A 332 2.49 40.08 4.49
N PRO A 333 3.42 40.87 5.04
CA PRO A 333 3.94 42.07 4.37
C PRO A 333 4.53 41.79 2.98
N ILE A 334 4.93 40.53 2.71
CA ILE A 334 5.48 40.12 1.42
C ILE A 334 4.45 40.19 0.28
N GLU A 335 3.15 40.18 0.61
CA GLU A 335 2.06 40.33 -0.37
C GLU A 335 2.13 41.68 -1.10
N PHE A 336 2.80 42.67 -0.51
CA PHE A 336 3.00 44.01 -1.07
C PHE A 336 4.40 44.22 -1.64
N LEU A 337 5.22 43.16 -1.71
CA LEU A 337 6.56 43.24 -2.29
C LEU A 337 6.46 43.61 -3.78
N LYS A 338 7.17 44.66 -4.19
CA LYS A 338 7.47 44.90 -5.59
C LYS A 338 8.69 44.03 -5.97
N PRO A 339 8.55 43.01 -6.83
CA PRO A 339 9.66 42.14 -7.17
C PRO A 339 10.81 42.92 -7.84
N ASP A 340 12.04 42.62 -7.44
CA ASP A 340 13.23 43.07 -8.15
C ASP A 340 13.49 42.21 -9.38
N GLU A 341 14.22 42.75 -10.36
CA GLU A 341 14.71 41.96 -11.50
C GLU A 341 15.68 40.86 -11.05
N LEU A 342 15.60 39.69 -11.69
CA LEU A 342 16.40 38.50 -11.35
C LEU A 342 17.90 38.81 -11.29
N GLU A 343 18.43 39.52 -12.28
CA GLU A 343 19.85 39.90 -12.35
C GLU A 343 20.31 40.71 -11.12
N LYS A 344 19.45 41.58 -10.57
CA LYS A 344 19.77 42.36 -9.37
C LYS A 344 19.79 41.48 -8.12
N VAL A 345 18.94 40.45 -8.06
CA VAL A 345 18.96 39.45 -6.98
C VAL A 345 20.23 38.61 -7.06
N LEU A 346 20.56 38.07 -8.24
CA LEU A 346 21.77 37.28 -8.46
C LEU A 346 23.04 38.09 -8.15
N GLY A 347 23.08 39.35 -8.54
CA GLY A 347 24.17 40.27 -8.19
C GLY A 347 24.36 40.43 -6.67
N ARG A 348 23.27 40.61 -5.91
CA ARG A 348 23.32 40.69 -4.44
C ARG A 348 23.82 39.38 -3.82
N ILE A 349 23.39 38.22 -4.34
CA ILE A 349 23.84 36.91 -3.85
C ILE A 349 25.36 36.76 -4.09
N ARG A 350 25.84 37.05 -5.31
CA ARG A 350 27.26 36.96 -5.66
C ARG A 350 28.14 37.86 -4.79
N ILE A 351 27.73 39.10 -4.56
CA ILE A 351 28.45 40.05 -3.70
C ILE A 351 28.51 39.50 -2.26
N LYS A 352 27.39 39.00 -1.73
CA LYS A 352 27.35 38.43 -0.38
C LYS A 352 28.30 37.24 -0.22
N THR A 353 28.49 36.43 -1.25
CA THR A 353 29.45 35.31 -1.26
C THR A 353 30.89 35.81 -1.21
N GLN A 354 31.24 36.90 -1.91
CA GLN A 354 32.60 37.47 -1.90
C GLN A 354 33.03 38.09 -0.57
N TYR A 355 32.08 38.50 0.28
CA TYR A 355 32.37 39.08 1.60
C TYR A 355 32.19 38.10 2.77
N GLN A 356 31.83 36.84 2.50
CA GLN A 356 31.67 35.78 3.51
C GLN A 356 32.67 34.62 3.38
N GLY A 357 33.56 34.65 2.38
CA GLY A 357 34.78 33.82 2.34
C GLY A 357 35.96 34.61 2.89
#